data_AF-A0A1Q9E4F2-F1
#
_entry.id   AF-A0A1Q9E4F2-F1
#
_cell.length_a   1.000
_cell.length_b   1.000
_cell.length_c   1.000
_cell.angle_alpha   90.00
_cell.angle_beta   90.00
_cell.angle_gamma   90.00
#
_symmetry.space_group_name_H-M   'P 1'
#
loop_
_entity.id
_entity.type
_entity.pdbx_description
1 polymer ?
#
loop_
_entity_poly.entity_id
_entity_poly.type
_entity_poly.pdbx_seq_one_letter_code
_entity_poly.pdbx_strand_id
1 'polypeptide(L)'
;MWIATIVQSDIQVKDQQLHSPCTEVFIGPSAFSEPETQAASGYLQKRQQGSFHAAKDGKPGPGHIAAFIDYHSYAQAMLPPWAVTGKTPKNPDGAYQTAMTSAVNAAFQQSSGRTFRAGADVFPPDPGTGPDWAFGHLGIRATMTVELEGRSFCLPSTQIEFVGSEQWAGVKALAGFLTVQGSQPSSSFGIFADQAANRASTTITELLGSDLHPKPPAPGSSTSFSQLAALDAQGGQGGQEASPGGGLPSFVVVLLILGAIMLIAPVAIFWSGREKRKPYVRDGSQIGETAHIELVSSDSAVRQVKGEKAS
;
A
#
# COMPACT_ATOMS: atom_id res chain seq x y z
N MET A 1 -7.32 31.20 33.52
CA MET A 1 -8.38 30.34 32.98
C MET A 1 -8.55 30.69 31.51
N TRP A 2 -7.65 30.10 30.72
CA TRP A 2 -7.39 30.38 29.30
C TRP A 2 -7.51 29.04 28.55
N ILE A 3 -7.89 29.07 27.27
CA ILE A 3 -7.88 27.94 26.31
C ILE A 3 -8.96 26.85 26.56
N ALA A 4 -10.23 27.16 26.31
CA ALA A 4 -11.26 26.14 26.09
C ALA A 4 -12.25 26.51 24.97
N THR A 5 -12.37 27.78 24.58
CA THR A 5 -13.41 28.21 23.64
C THR A 5 -13.01 28.13 22.17
N ILE A 6 -11.71 28.09 21.83
CA ILE A 6 -11.24 28.08 20.43
C ILE A 6 -11.23 26.65 19.83
N VAL A 7 -11.17 25.59 20.65
CA VAL A 7 -11.11 24.21 20.12
C VAL A 7 -12.51 23.63 19.81
N GLN A 8 -13.54 24.04 20.55
CA GLN A 8 -14.90 23.53 20.35
C GLN A 8 -15.57 24.14 19.11
N SER A 9 -15.40 25.44 18.86
CA SER A 9 -16.01 26.11 17.72
C SER A 9 -15.43 25.63 16.39
N ASP A 10 -14.12 25.41 16.31
CA ASP A 10 -13.47 25.00 15.06
C ASP A 10 -13.82 23.56 14.68
N ILE A 11 -13.98 22.67 15.68
CA ILE A 11 -14.48 21.31 15.46
C ILE A 11 -15.96 21.31 15.04
N GLN A 12 -16.80 22.13 15.68
CA GLN A 12 -18.23 22.23 15.35
C GLN A 12 -18.47 22.88 13.98
N VAL A 13 -17.69 23.89 13.60
CA VAL A 13 -17.75 24.51 12.26
C VAL A 13 -17.31 23.50 11.20
N LYS A 14 -16.27 22.71 11.47
CA LYS A 14 -15.83 21.67 10.55
C LYS A 14 -16.86 20.56 10.40
N ASP A 15 -17.47 20.10 11.49
CA ASP A 15 -18.55 19.12 11.49
C ASP A 15 -19.77 19.60 10.68
N GLN A 16 -20.17 20.87 10.85
CA GLN A 16 -21.24 21.47 10.05
C GLN A 16 -20.90 21.58 8.56
N GLN A 17 -19.64 21.85 8.22
CA GLN A 17 -19.21 21.90 6.81
C GLN A 17 -19.29 20.53 6.16
N LEU A 18 -18.80 19.48 6.83
CA LEU A 18 -18.79 18.11 6.30
C LEU A 18 -20.20 17.57 6.01
N HIS A 19 -21.22 18.04 6.74
CA HIS A 19 -22.61 17.57 6.61
C HIS A 19 -23.53 18.47 5.78
N SER A 20 -23.01 19.56 5.21
CA SER A 20 -23.79 20.46 4.36
C SER A 20 -23.53 20.16 2.88
N PRO A 21 -24.55 19.78 2.08
CA PRO A 21 -24.37 19.41 0.67
C PRO A 21 -23.95 20.57 -0.24
N CYS A 22 -23.92 21.79 0.28
CA CYS A 22 -23.50 22.98 -0.44
C CYS A 22 -22.02 23.34 -0.24
N THR A 23 -21.26 22.50 0.48
CA THR A 23 -19.83 22.75 0.74
C THR A 23 -18.96 21.86 -0.15
N GLU A 24 -17.76 22.35 -0.46
CA GLU A 24 -16.74 21.62 -1.23
C GLU A 24 -16.19 20.38 -0.51
N VAL A 25 -16.52 20.21 0.78
CA VAL A 25 -16.03 19.12 1.64
C VAL A 25 -17.17 18.24 2.16
N PHE A 26 -18.33 18.28 1.51
CA PHE A 26 -19.46 17.44 1.87
C PHE A 26 -19.11 15.96 1.76
N ILE A 27 -19.27 15.20 2.85
CA ILE A 27 -18.85 13.79 2.93
C ILE A 27 -19.87 12.80 2.35
N GLY A 28 -20.98 13.29 1.82
CA GLY A 28 -22.10 12.48 1.36
C GLY A 28 -23.06 12.08 2.49
N PRO A 29 -24.22 11.50 2.14
CA PRO A 29 -25.21 11.03 3.12
C PRO A 29 -24.77 9.79 3.92
N SER A 30 -23.79 9.03 3.42
CA SER A 30 -23.23 7.86 4.08
C SER A 30 -21.88 7.48 3.46
N ALA A 31 -21.06 6.70 4.17
CA ALA A 31 -19.84 6.14 3.59
C ALA A 31 -20.14 5.36 2.29
N PHE A 32 -19.35 5.60 1.25
CA PHE A 32 -19.52 5.01 -0.08
C PHE A 32 -20.88 5.30 -0.74
N SER A 33 -21.50 6.46 -0.46
CA SER A 33 -22.72 6.91 -1.16
C SER A 33 -22.50 7.20 -2.64
N GLU A 34 -21.30 7.67 -3.01
CA GLU A 34 -20.99 8.05 -4.37
C GLU A 34 -20.69 6.81 -5.22
N PRO A 35 -21.31 6.66 -6.40
CA PRO A 35 -21.17 5.44 -7.22
C PRO A 35 -19.72 5.17 -7.63
N GLU A 36 -18.91 6.21 -7.81
CA GLU A 36 -17.48 6.11 -8.11
C GLU A 36 -16.71 5.46 -6.96
N THR A 37 -16.95 5.94 -5.73
CA THR A 37 -16.29 5.41 -4.53
C THR A 37 -16.79 4.00 -4.21
N GLN A 38 -18.07 3.71 -4.47
CA GLN A 38 -18.63 2.37 -4.32
C GLN A 38 -18.00 1.38 -5.29
N ALA A 39 -17.83 1.75 -6.57
CA ALA A 39 -17.20 0.91 -7.57
C ALA A 39 -15.72 0.63 -7.25
N ALA A 40 -14.95 1.68 -6.92
CA ALA A 40 -13.53 1.55 -6.58
C ALA A 40 -13.33 0.69 -5.33
N SER A 41 -14.05 1.00 -4.23
CA SER A 41 -13.94 0.25 -2.98
C SER A 41 -14.38 -1.21 -3.14
N GLY A 42 -15.46 -1.47 -3.87
CA GLY A 42 -15.94 -2.83 -4.15
C GLY A 42 -14.91 -3.67 -4.91
N TYR A 43 -14.25 -3.10 -5.92
CA TYR A 43 -13.17 -3.81 -6.64
C TYR A 43 -11.99 -4.16 -5.71
N LEU A 44 -11.52 -3.18 -4.94
CA LEU A 44 -10.36 -3.37 -4.05
C LEU A 44 -10.67 -4.36 -2.93
N GLN A 45 -11.84 -4.23 -2.31
CA GLN A 45 -12.29 -5.12 -1.26
C GLN A 45 -12.40 -6.55 -1.77
N LYS A 46 -13.01 -6.78 -2.94
CA LYS A 46 -13.10 -8.11 -3.55
C LYS A 46 -11.73 -8.73 -3.81
N ARG A 47 -10.78 -7.95 -4.34
CA ARG A 47 -9.41 -8.42 -4.62
C ARG A 47 -8.69 -8.77 -3.33
N GLN A 48 -8.75 -7.90 -2.35
CA GLN A 48 -8.07 -8.08 -1.08
C GLN A 48 -8.66 -9.24 -0.25
N GLN A 49 -9.99 -9.41 -0.25
CA GLN A 49 -10.67 -10.56 0.37
C GLN A 49 -10.31 -11.88 -0.33
N GLY A 50 -10.25 -11.89 -1.67
CA GLY A 50 -9.80 -13.08 -2.41
C GLY A 50 -8.37 -13.47 -2.03
N SER A 51 -7.48 -12.49 -1.95
CA SER A 51 -6.11 -12.68 -1.46
C SER A 51 -6.06 -13.18 -0.01
N PHE A 52 -6.94 -12.67 0.86
CA PHE A 52 -7.03 -13.08 2.26
C PHE A 52 -7.49 -14.54 2.39
N HIS A 53 -8.52 -14.96 1.66
CA HIS A 53 -9.01 -16.34 1.68
C HIS A 53 -8.01 -17.34 1.08
N ALA A 54 -7.19 -16.90 0.13
CA ALA A 54 -6.14 -17.72 -0.49
C ALA A 54 -4.79 -17.62 0.26
N ALA A 55 -4.73 -16.93 1.40
CA ALA A 55 -3.50 -16.76 2.16
C ALA A 55 -2.96 -18.10 2.69
N LYS A 56 -1.64 -18.26 2.65
CA LYS A 56 -0.91 -19.45 3.14
C LYS A 56 0.36 -19.03 3.83
N ASP A 57 0.72 -19.73 4.91
CA ASP A 57 1.99 -19.55 5.63
C ASP A 57 2.30 -18.09 6.01
N GLY A 58 1.27 -17.32 6.33
CA GLY A 58 1.40 -15.91 6.68
C GLY A 58 1.66 -14.95 5.54
N LYS A 59 1.53 -15.41 4.30
CA LYS A 59 1.63 -14.58 3.11
C LYS A 59 0.25 -14.39 2.48
N PRO A 60 -0.06 -13.19 1.97
CA PRO A 60 -1.29 -12.95 1.24
C PRO A 60 -1.29 -13.79 -0.05
N GLY A 61 -2.47 -14.25 -0.45
CA GLY A 61 -2.64 -15.02 -1.68
C GLY A 61 -2.54 -14.18 -2.96
N PRO A 62 -2.79 -14.79 -4.13
CA PRO A 62 -2.80 -14.10 -5.41
C PRO A 62 -3.80 -12.94 -5.43
N GLY A 63 -3.42 -11.84 -6.09
CA GLY A 63 -4.27 -10.65 -6.20
C GLY A 63 -4.19 -9.68 -5.02
N HIS A 64 -3.25 -9.90 -4.09
CA HIS A 64 -2.90 -8.95 -3.05
C HIS A 64 -2.56 -7.58 -3.63
N ILE A 65 -3.18 -6.54 -3.08
CA ILE A 65 -2.82 -5.16 -3.39
C ILE A 65 -1.72 -4.74 -2.42
N ALA A 66 -0.51 -4.58 -2.95
CA ALA A 66 0.68 -4.30 -2.15
C ALA A 66 0.80 -2.82 -1.78
N ALA A 67 0.28 -1.94 -2.62
CA ALA A 67 0.26 -0.51 -2.37
C ALA A 67 -0.95 0.19 -3.01
N PHE A 68 -1.32 1.32 -2.41
CA PHE A 68 -2.40 2.19 -2.84
C PHE A 68 -1.88 3.64 -2.85
N ILE A 69 -1.88 4.26 -4.02
CA ILE A 69 -1.54 5.68 -4.17
C ILE A 69 -2.79 6.41 -4.65
N ASP A 70 -3.12 7.50 -3.96
CA ASP A 70 -4.15 8.44 -4.37
C ASP A 70 -3.51 9.74 -4.84
N TYR A 71 -3.63 10.05 -6.13
CA TYR A 71 -3.00 11.24 -6.72
C TYR A 71 -3.94 12.44 -6.73
N HIS A 72 -3.47 13.54 -6.15
CA HIS A 72 -4.15 14.84 -6.07
C HIS A 72 -3.23 15.95 -6.60
N SER A 73 -3.80 17.13 -6.80
CA SER A 73 -3.02 18.34 -7.04
C SER A 73 -3.69 19.48 -6.28
N TYR A 74 -2.99 20.36 -5.60
CA TYR A 74 -1.55 20.65 -5.65
C TYR A 74 -1.03 20.92 -4.24
N ALA A 75 0.23 20.60 -3.95
CA ALA A 75 0.95 21.09 -2.76
C ALA A 75 2.39 20.58 -2.62
N GLN A 76 2.86 19.68 -3.49
CA GLN A 76 4.13 18.95 -3.30
C GLN A 76 4.19 18.25 -1.93
N ALA A 77 3.16 17.45 -1.63
CA ALA A 77 3.02 16.77 -0.35
C ALA A 77 2.80 15.26 -0.53
N MET A 78 3.25 14.48 0.45
CA MET A 78 3.02 13.04 0.55
C MET A 78 2.39 12.75 1.91
N LEU A 79 1.17 12.24 1.91
CA LEU A 79 0.35 12.10 3.11
C LEU A 79 0.09 10.60 3.36
N PRO A 80 0.99 9.91 4.08
CA PRO A 80 0.65 8.58 4.60
C PRO A 80 -0.41 8.71 5.71
N PRO A 81 -1.11 7.61 6.07
CA PRO A 81 -2.02 7.61 7.20
C PRO A 81 -1.38 8.11 8.50
N TRP A 82 -2.17 8.57 9.48
CA TRP A 82 -3.62 8.76 9.43
C TRP A 82 -3.99 10.21 9.15
N ALA A 83 -4.70 10.46 8.05
CA ALA A 83 -5.26 11.76 7.74
C ALA A 83 -6.32 12.17 8.78
N VAL A 84 -7.18 11.25 9.22
CA VAL A 84 -8.28 11.55 10.15
C VAL A 84 -7.80 12.08 11.51
N THR A 85 -6.60 11.70 11.95
CA THR A 85 -6.04 12.17 13.23
C THR A 85 -4.86 13.12 13.08
N GLY A 86 -4.29 13.24 11.88
CA GLY A 86 -3.00 13.91 11.66
C GLY A 86 -1.84 13.24 12.40
N LYS A 87 -1.95 11.94 12.72
CA LYS A 87 -0.93 11.21 13.50
C LYS A 87 -0.45 9.99 12.74
N THR A 88 0.85 9.81 12.71
CA THR A 88 1.48 8.60 12.19
C THR A 88 1.01 7.37 12.98
N PRO A 89 0.71 6.24 12.33
CA PRO A 89 0.42 4.98 13.00
C PRO A 89 1.52 4.59 13.97
N LYS A 90 1.17 3.80 15.00
CA LYS A 90 2.17 3.21 15.87
C LYS A 90 3.09 2.26 15.07
N ASN A 91 4.29 2.05 15.59
CA ASN A 91 5.18 1.03 15.06
C ASN A 91 4.56 -0.37 15.20
N PRO A 92 4.81 -1.28 14.26
CA PRO A 92 5.80 -1.19 13.18
C PRO A 92 5.33 -0.49 11.89
N ASP A 93 4.05 -0.14 11.76
CA ASP A 93 3.50 0.41 10.51
C ASP A 93 3.93 1.86 10.26
N GLY A 94 3.99 2.69 11.31
CA GLY A 94 4.47 4.07 11.20
C GLY A 94 5.89 4.17 10.66
N ALA A 95 6.83 3.39 11.22
CA ALA A 95 8.20 3.34 10.72
C ALA A 95 8.30 2.90 9.24
N TYR A 96 7.48 1.92 8.83
CA TYR A 96 7.45 1.45 7.46
C TYR A 96 6.95 2.52 6.49
N GLN A 97 5.86 3.22 6.82
CA GLN A 97 5.31 4.30 6.01
C GLN A 97 6.27 5.51 5.91
N THR A 98 6.96 5.85 6.99
CA THR A 98 8.00 6.89 6.98
C THR A 98 9.18 6.51 6.08
N ALA A 99 9.64 5.25 6.13
CA ALA A 99 10.73 4.78 5.27
C ALA A 99 10.30 4.74 3.79
N MET A 100 9.07 4.30 3.51
CA MET A 100 8.48 4.26 2.18
C MET A 100 8.40 5.67 1.56
N THR A 101 7.83 6.63 2.30
CA THR A 101 7.69 8.00 1.81
C THR A 101 9.06 8.64 1.59
N SER A 102 10.04 8.38 2.45
CA SER A 102 11.42 8.84 2.28
C SER A 102 12.05 8.29 1.00
N ALA A 103 11.86 7.01 0.68
CA ALA A 103 12.40 6.39 -0.53
C ALA A 103 11.81 7.00 -1.82
N VAL A 104 10.50 7.25 -1.83
CA VAL A 104 9.82 7.86 -2.97
C VAL A 104 10.21 9.34 -3.13
N ASN A 105 10.32 10.09 -2.03
CA ASN A 105 10.76 11.49 -2.06
C ASN A 105 12.20 11.64 -2.56
N ALA A 106 13.09 10.71 -2.18
CA ALA A 106 14.46 10.68 -2.73
C ALA A 106 14.47 10.49 -4.26
N ALA A 107 13.54 9.69 -4.79
CA ALA A 107 13.40 9.50 -6.23
C ALA A 107 12.85 10.75 -6.94
N PHE A 108 11.91 11.48 -6.32
CA PHE A 108 11.47 12.79 -6.82
C PHE A 108 12.64 13.77 -6.86
N GLN A 109 13.41 13.87 -5.78
CA GLN A 109 14.58 14.75 -5.71
C GLN A 109 15.61 14.42 -6.79
N GLN A 110 15.85 13.13 -7.06
CA GLN A 110 16.76 12.70 -8.12
C GLN A 110 16.22 12.97 -9.52
N SER A 111 14.90 12.84 -9.73
CA SER A 111 14.28 12.96 -11.05
C SER A 111 14.05 14.41 -11.48
N SER A 112 13.59 15.26 -10.58
CA SER A 112 13.14 16.62 -10.90
C SER A 112 13.83 17.71 -10.07
N GLY A 113 14.59 17.32 -9.05
CA GLY A 113 15.15 18.26 -8.08
C GLY A 113 14.17 18.71 -7.00
N ARG A 114 12.94 18.19 -6.96
CA ARG A 114 11.94 18.55 -5.94
C ARG A 114 11.97 17.63 -4.74
N THR A 115 11.89 18.22 -3.55
CA THR A 115 11.59 17.52 -2.30
C THR A 115 10.16 17.84 -1.89
N PHE A 116 9.37 16.81 -1.62
CA PHE A 116 7.99 16.94 -1.17
C PHE A 116 7.95 16.95 0.37
N ARG A 117 6.99 17.67 0.97
CA ARG A 117 6.74 17.53 2.41
C ARG A 117 6.06 16.18 2.67
N ALA A 118 6.52 15.40 3.64
CA ALA A 118 5.97 14.08 3.91
C ALA A 118 5.61 13.91 5.39
N GLY A 119 4.40 13.40 5.67
CA GLY A 119 3.92 13.17 7.03
C GLY A 119 2.40 13.23 7.16
N ALA A 120 1.87 12.61 8.22
CA ALA A 120 0.43 12.60 8.49
C ALA A 120 -0.10 13.97 8.96
N ASP A 121 0.76 14.80 9.54
CA ASP A 121 0.45 16.13 10.09
C ASP A 121 0.74 17.29 9.11
N VAL A 122 1.11 16.96 7.88
CA VAL A 122 1.47 17.92 6.83
C VAL A 122 0.29 18.82 6.45
N PHE A 123 -0.94 18.32 6.58
CA PHE A 123 -2.22 19.01 6.42
C PHE A 123 -3.10 18.88 7.67
N PRO A 124 -4.12 19.75 7.83
CA PRO A 124 -5.12 19.58 8.88
C PRO A 124 -5.83 18.22 8.78
N PRO A 125 -6.33 17.66 9.90
CA PRO A 125 -6.97 16.35 9.90
C PRO A 125 -8.10 16.23 8.89
N ASP A 126 -8.17 15.13 8.15
CA ASP A 126 -9.12 14.94 7.06
C ASP A 126 -9.75 13.53 7.13
N PRO A 127 -11.02 13.39 7.56
CA PRO A 127 -11.67 12.10 7.68
C PRO A 127 -12.15 11.56 6.32
N GLY A 128 -12.16 10.23 6.18
CA GLY A 128 -12.79 9.57 5.03
C GLY A 128 -11.91 9.43 3.79
N THR A 129 -10.60 9.69 3.90
CA THR A 129 -9.67 9.57 2.77
C THR A 129 -9.49 8.13 2.31
N GLY A 130 -9.23 7.96 1.00
CA GLY A 130 -8.96 6.66 0.39
C GLY A 130 -7.78 5.91 1.03
N PRO A 131 -6.61 6.54 1.25
CA PRO A 131 -5.47 5.90 1.91
C PRO A 131 -5.76 5.44 3.35
N ASP A 132 -6.47 6.23 4.15
CA ASP A 132 -6.85 5.83 5.52
C ASP A 132 -7.76 4.60 5.48
N TRP A 133 -8.74 4.55 4.58
CA TRP A 133 -9.60 3.38 4.41
C TRP A 133 -8.83 2.16 3.90
N ALA A 134 -7.98 2.32 2.89
CA ALA A 134 -7.17 1.24 2.32
C ALA A 134 -6.20 0.64 3.36
N PHE A 135 -5.59 1.49 4.20
CA PHE A 135 -4.74 1.03 5.30
C PHE A 135 -5.55 0.38 6.41
N GLY A 136 -6.55 1.10 6.93
CA GLY A 136 -7.28 0.71 8.12
C GLY A 136 -8.23 -0.46 7.95
N HIS A 137 -8.90 -0.54 6.80
CA HIS A 137 -9.88 -1.57 6.51
C HIS A 137 -9.29 -2.73 5.68
N LEU A 138 -8.56 -2.43 4.60
CA LEU A 138 -8.00 -3.47 3.73
C LEU A 138 -6.63 -3.99 4.16
N GLY A 139 -5.96 -3.31 5.10
CA GLY A 139 -4.64 -3.70 5.60
C GLY A 139 -3.52 -3.47 4.59
N ILE A 140 -3.75 -2.64 3.56
CA ILE A 140 -2.72 -2.30 2.57
C ILE A 140 -1.70 -1.40 3.27
N ARG A 141 -0.51 -1.94 3.56
CA ARG A 141 0.46 -1.27 4.44
C ARG A 141 1.08 -0.02 3.82
N ALA A 142 1.33 -0.07 2.50
CA ALA A 142 1.90 1.01 1.72
C ALA A 142 0.79 1.85 1.08
N THR A 143 0.31 2.85 1.81
CA THR A 143 -0.74 3.77 1.37
C THR A 143 -0.28 5.21 1.53
N MET A 144 -0.61 6.07 0.57
CA MET A 144 -0.44 7.52 0.71
C MET A 144 -1.28 8.29 -0.31
N THR A 145 -1.65 9.52 0.05
CA THR A 145 -1.98 10.55 -0.94
C THR A 145 -0.69 11.22 -1.41
N VAL A 146 -0.60 11.53 -2.69
CA VAL A 146 0.44 12.41 -3.25
C VAL A 146 -0.20 13.63 -3.87
N GLU A 147 0.11 14.79 -3.31
CA GLU A 147 -0.23 16.10 -3.85
C GLU A 147 0.87 16.56 -4.81
N LEU A 148 0.56 16.61 -6.10
CA LEU A 148 1.50 16.98 -7.15
C LEU A 148 1.98 18.45 -7.04
N GLU A 149 2.95 18.78 -7.88
CA GLU A 149 3.43 20.15 -8.07
C GLU A 149 2.28 21.11 -8.41
N GLY A 150 2.36 22.32 -7.87
CA GLY A 150 1.55 23.44 -8.31
C GLY A 150 1.28 24.43 -7.18
N ARG A 151 0.79 25.61 -7.55
CA ARG A 151 0.22 26.60 -6.62
C ARG A 151 -1.27 26.85 -6.87
N SER A 152 -1.82 26.15 -7.85
CA SER A 152 -3.21 26.20 -8.29
C SER A 152 -3.50 24.94 -9.12
N PHE A 153 -4.77 24.64 -9.36
CA PHE A 153 -5.18 23.59 -10.29
C PHE A 153 -4.79 23.90 -11.75
N CYS A 154 -4.48 25.16 -12.07
CA CYS A 154 -4.10 25.61 -13.41
C CYS A 154 -2.60 25.42 -13.68
N LEU A 155 -2.10 24.19 -13.61
CA LEU A 155 -0.71 23.88 -13.96
C LEU A 155 -0.53 23.96 -15.50
N PRO A 156 0.52 24.64 -16.03
CA PRO A 156 0.74 24.71 -17.47
C PRO A 156 0.90 23.31 -18.09
N SER A 157 0.27 23.09 -19.25
CA SER A 157 0.34 21.79 -19.94
C SER A 157 1.76 21.35 -20.29
N THR A 158 2.70 22.30 -20.43
CA THR A 158 4.12 22.01 -20.64
C THR A 158 4.79 21.32 -19.44
N GLN A 159 4.16 21.30 -18.27
CA GLN A 159 4.65 20.59 -17.09
C GLN A 159 4.18 19.13 -17.02
N ILE A 160 3.22 18.71 -17.85
CA ILE A 160 2.59 17.38 -17.74
C ILE A 160 3.64 16.27 -17.84
N GLU A 161 4.49 16.29 -18.87
CA GLU A 161 5.52 15.26 -19.06
C GLU A 161 6.58 15.27 -17.95
N PHE A 162 6.93 16.46 -17.45
CA PHE A 162 7.92 16.62 -16.39
C PHE A 162 7.40 16.06 -15.06
N VAL A 163 6.18 16.42 -14.67
CA VAL A 163 5.52 15.87 -13.49
C VAL A 163 5.28 14.36 -13.65
N GLY A 164 4.81 13.91 -14.82
CA GLY A 164 4.62 12.48 -15.09
C GLY A 164 5.91 11.68 -14.95
N SER A 165 7.04 12.20 -15.43
CA SER A 165 8.35 11.56 -15.30
C SER A 165 8.84 11.48 -13.85
N GLU A 166 8.64 12.55 -13.07
CA GLU A 166 8.92 12.59 -11.64
C GLU A 166 8.09 11.54 -10.89
N GLN A 167 6.78 11.51 -11.14
CA GLN A 167 5.88 10.56 -10.49
C GLN A 167 6.17 9.12 -10.88
N TRP A 168 6.55 8.87 -12.14
CA TRP A 168 7.01 7.56 -12.57
C TRP A 168 8.29 7.11 -11.85
N ALA A 169 9.24 8.02 -11.60
CA ALA A 169 10.41 7.72 -10.79
C ALA A 169 10.01 7.31 -9.36
N GLY A 170 9.04 7.99 -8.76
CA GLY A 170 8.48 7.63 -7.46
C GLY A 170 7.81 6.26 -7.43
N VAL A 171 6.99 5.93 -8.45
CA VAL A 171 6.34 4.60 -8.55
C VAL A 171 7.38 3.48 -8.65
N LYS A 172 8.45 3.67 -9.43
CA LYS A 172 9.56 2.71 -9.50
C LYS A 172 10.26 2.55 -8.14
N ALA A 173 10.48 3.66 -7.42
CA ALA A 173 11.09 3.62 -6.10
C ALA A 173 10.20 2.91 -5.08
N LEU A 174 8.88 3.12 -5.13
CA LEU A 174 7.92 2.37 -4.31
C LEU A 174 7.97 0.88 -4.62
N ALA A 175 7.96 0.48 -5.89
CA ALA A 175 8.07 -0.92 -6.28
C ALA A 175 9.37 -1.57 -5.79
N GLY A 176 10.50 -0.84 -5.88
CA GLY A 176 11.78 -1.25 -5.31
C GLY A 176 11.72 -1.40 -3.79
N PHE A 177 11.13 -0.43 -3.09
CA PHE A 177 10.93 -0.47 -1.64
C PHE A 177 10.11 -1.69 -1.21
N LEU A 178 8.98 -1.96 -1.87
CA LEU A 178 8.13 -3.14 -1.60
C LEU A 178 8.88 -4.46 -1.82
N THR A 179 9.76 -4.52 -2.81
CA THR A 179 10.58 -5.71 -3.11
C THR A 179 11.61 -5.97 -2.01
N VAL A 180 12.24 -4.91 -1.49
CA VAL A 180 13.33 -5.02 -0.50
C VAL A 180 12.80 -5.13 0.93
N GLN A 181 11.83 -4.29 1.31
CA GLN A 181 11.28 -4.18 2.66
C GLN A 181 10.06 -5.08 2.88
N GLY A 182 9.56 -5.71 1.81
CA GLY A 182 8.40 -6.58 1.82
C GLY A 182 7.09 -5.82 1.58
N SER A 183 6.15 -6.52 0.94
CA SER A 183 4.81 -6.06 0.60
C SER A 183 3.73 -6.71 1.47
N GLN A 184 4.08 -7.20 2.66
CA GLN A 184 3.11 -7.87 3.54
C GLN A 184 2.05 -6.86 4.04
N PRO A 185 0.79 -7.31 4.23
CA PRO A 185 -0.25 -6.47 4.80
C PRO A 185 0.11 -6.03 6.22
N SER A 186 -0.54 -4.97 6.71
CA SER A 186 -0.40 -4.57 8.11
C SER A 186 -0.80 -5.73 9.02
N SER A 187 0.01 -5.98 10.05
CA SER A 187 -0.31 -6.91 11.14
C SER A 187 -1.20 -6.29 12.22
N SER A 188 -1.38 -4.97 12.18
CA SER A 188 -2.07 -4.19 13.22
C SER A 188 -3.45 -3.72 12.76
N PHE A 189 -3.66 -3.60 11.46
CA PHE A 189 -4.87 -3.02 10.86
C PHE A 189 -5.38 -3.84 9.67
N GLY A 190 -6.68 -3.69 9.41
CA GLY A 190 -7.39 -4.31 8.31
C GLY A 190 -7.63 -5.81 8.46
N ILE A 191 -8.19 -6.40 7.41
CA ILE A 191 -8.69 -7.78 7.41
C ILE A 191 -7.63 -8.87 7.72
N PHE A 192 -6.33 -8.53 7.66
CA PHE A 192 -5.23 -9.47 7.94
C PHE A 192 -4.73 -9.44 9.40
N ALA A 193 -5.13 -8.45 10.20
CA ALA A 193 -4.60 -8.26 11.55
C ALA A 193 -4.88 -9.47 12.47
N ASP A 194 -6.09 -10.04 12.39
CA ASP A 194 -6.50 -11.16 13.23
C ASP A 194 -5.72 -12.46 12.92
N GLN A 195 -5.31 -12.68 11.66
CA GLN A 195 -4.45 -13.82 11.32
C GLN A 195 -3.05 -13.69 11.90
N ALA A 196 -2.52 -12.47 12.04
CA ALA A 196 -1.23 -12.23 12.67
C ALA A 196 -1.29 -12.52 14.18
N ALA A 197 -2.35 -12.08 14.86
CA ALA A 197 -2.58 -12.35 16.28
C ALA A 197 -2.78 -13.86 16.56
N ASN A 198 -3.58 -14.53 15.73
CA ASN A 198 -3.82 -15.97 15.87
C ASN A 198 -2.55 -16.79 15.62
N ARG A 199 -1.70 -16.42 14.66
CA ARG A 199 -0.38 -17.05 14.47
C ARG A 199 0.55 -16.87 15.67
N ALA A 200 0.66 -15.66 16.21
CA ALA A 200 1.47 -15.43 17.40
C ALA A 200 1.00 -16.31 18.57
N SER A 201 -0.32 -16.47 18.73
CA SER A 201 -0.91 -17.34 19.75
C SER A 201 -0.66 -18.84 19.46
N THR A 202 -0.77 -19.29 18.20
CA THR A 202 -0.43 -20.67 17.81
C THR A 202 1.05 -20.97 18.01
N THR A 203 1.96 -20.09 17.62
CA THR A 203 3.40 -20.26 17.84
C THR A 203 3.75 -20.30 19.32
N ILE A 204 3.13 -19.43 20.14
CA ILE A 204 3.28 -19.51 21.60
C ILE A 204 2.72 -20.83 22.13
N THR A 205 1.56 -21.29 21.63
CA THR A 205 0.97 -22.57 22.05
C THR A 205 1.79 -23.78 21.59
N GLU A 206 2.45 -23.73 20.44
CA GLU A 206 3.36 -24.78 19.97
C GLU A 206 4.66 -24.77 20.79
N LEU A 207 5.23 -23.60 21.08
CA LEU A 207 6.41 -23.45 21.94
C LEU A 207 6.14 -23.86 23.39
N LEU A 208 4.93 -23.61 23.90
CA LEU A 208 4.51 -24.01 25.24
C LEU A 208 3.92 -25.44 25.28
N GLY A 209 3.47 -25.97 24.15
CA GLY A 209 2.84 -27.27 23.98
C GLY A 209 3.83 -28.40 23.71
N SER A 210 5.06 -28.10 23.30
CA SER A 210 6.14 -29.08 23.18
C SER A 210 6.73 -29.53 24.52
N ASP A 211 6.37 -28.89 25.64
CA ASP A 211 6.96 -29.18 26.98
C ASP A 211 5.96 -29.64 28.05
N LEU A 212 4.72 -30.00 27.69
CA LEU A 212 3.76 -30.56 28.65
C LEU A 212 3.09 -31.84 28.13
N HIS A 213 3.89 -32.88 27.95
CA HIS A 213 3.43 -34.21 28.36
C HIS A 213 3.84 -34.41 29.83
N PRO A 214 2.95 -34.19 30.82
CA PRO A 214 3.23 -34.65 32.16
C PRO A 214 3.30 -36.17 32.12
N LYS A 215 4.51 -36.71 32.21
CA LYS A 215 4.71 -38.10 32.64
C LYS A 215 3.96 -38.26 33.98
N PRO A 216 3.08 -39.26 34.14
CA PRO A 216 2.36 -39.42 35.39
C PRO A 216 3.36 -39.53 36.55
N PRO A 217 3.14 -38.83 37.67
CA PRO A 217 4.12 -38.81 38.76
C PRO A 217 4.23 -40.18 39.41
N ALA A 218 5.46 -40.62 39.65
CA ALA A 218 5.72 -41.70 40.59
C ALA A 218 5.29 -41.25 42.00
N PRO A 219 4.72 -42.14 42.84
CA PRO A 219 4.15 -41.73 44.11
C PRO A 219 5.24 -41.33 45.09
N GLY A 220 5.13 -40.11 45.61
CA GLY A 220 5.82 -39.66 46.82
C GLY A 220 7.03 -38.75 46.60
N SER A 221 6.79 -37.44 46.50
CA SER A 221 7.63 -36.41 47.13
C SER A 221 6.99 -35.04 46.96
N SER A 222 6.66 -34.39 48.06
CA SER A 222 6.25 -32.99 48.14
C SER A 222 7.42 -32.07 47.82
N THR A 223 7.24 -31.05 46.97
CA THR A 223 8.05 -29.81 47.02
C THR A 223 7.33 -28.65 46.35
N SER A 224 7.54 -27.47 46.93
CA SER A 224 6.79 -26.22 46.76
C SER A 224 7.21 -25.38 45.56
N PHE A 225 6.27 -24.55 45.09
CA PHE A 225 6.48 -23.42 44.18
C PHE A 225 7.58 -22.47 44.64
N SER A 226 8.60 -22.24 43.81
CA SER A 226 9.48 -21.06 43.80
C SER A 226 10.37 -21.05 42.56
N GLN A 227 10.46 -19.87 41.93
CA GLN A 227 11.56 -19.35 41.11
C GLN A 227 11.59 -19.62 39.58
N LEU A 228 10.91 -18.72 38.88
CA LEU A 228 11.34 -18.11 37.62
C LEU A 228 12.60 -17.25 37.87
N ALA A 229 13.74 -17.59 37.25
CA ALA A 229 14.83 -16.66 36.92
C ALA A 229 15.90 -17.34 36.05
N ALA A 230 16.53 -16.55 35.17
CA ALA A 230 17.73 -16.81 34.38
C ALA A 230 17.55 -17.42 32.98
N LEU A 231 17.45 -16.53 31.98
CA LEU A 231 17.88 -16.77 30.61
C LEU A 231 18.86 -15.64 30.25
N ASP A 232 20.16 -15.90 30.38
CA ASP A 232 21.18 -15.24 29.58
C ASP A 232 22.40 -16.17 29.39
N ALA A 233 23.01 -16.04 28.22
CA ALA A 233 24.27 -16.60 27.76
C ALA A 233 24.40 -18.13 27.56
N GLN A 234 24.37 -18.57 26.30
CA GLN A 234 25.55 -19.10 25.60
C GLN A 234 25.25 -19.36 24.10
N GLY A 235 26.19 -18.94 23.25
CA GLY A 235 26.09 -19.01 21.79
C GLY A 235 26.52 -20.35 21.18
N GLY A 236 26.34 -20.46 19.86
CA GLY A 236 26.84 -21.56 19.04
C GLY A 236 26.53 -21.35 17.56
N GLN A 237 27.58 -21.36 16.75
CA GLN A 237 27.60 -21.15 15.29
C GLN A 237 26.88 -22.25 14.50
N GLY A 238 26.36 -21.90 13.32
CA GLY A 238 25.94 -22.87 12.31
C GLY A 238 25.49 -22.15 11.03
N GLY A 239 26.40 -22.02 10.06
CA GLY A 239 26.08 -21.49 8.74
C GLY A 239 25.43 -22.54 7.83
N GLN A 240 24.53 -22.08 6.97
CA GLN A 240 24.18 -22.78 5.74
C GLN A 240 23.73 -21.77 4.68
N GLU A 241 24.50 -21.71 3.59
CA GLU A 241 24.17 -21.02 2.35
C GLU A 241 22.84 -21.55 1.78
N ALA A 242 21.95 -20.65 1.40
CA ALA A 242 20.80 -20.95 0.54
C ALA A 242 20.99 -20.25 -0.81
N SER A 243 20.97 -21.07 -1.87
CA SER A 243 21.08 -20.70 -3.28
C SER A 243 19.90 -19.82 -3.76
N PRO A 244 20.07 -18.90 -4.73
CA PRO A 244 19.02 -18.00 -5.18
C PRO A 244 18.17 -18.69 -6.26
N GLY A 245 17.03 -19.25 -5.87
CA GLY A 245 16.05 -19.84 -6.78
C GLY A 245 14.65 -19.45 -6.37
N GLY A 246 14.28 -18.18 -6.58
CA GLY A 246 12.93 -17.69 -6.30
C GLY A 246 12.57 -16.59 -7.27
N GLY A 247 11.66 -16.88 -8.21
CA GLY A 247 11.05 -15.86 -9.06
C GLY A 247 10.46 -14.73 -8.21
N LEU A 248 10.58 -13.51 -8.71
CA LEU A 248 10.05 -12.32 -8.03
C LEU A 248 8.54 -12.48 -7.81
N PRO A 249 8.00 -12.15 -6.62
CA PRO A 249 6.56 -12.23 -6.39
C PRO A 249 5.84 -11.21 -7.27
N SER A 250 4.83 -11.65 -8.01
CA SER A 250 3.92 -10.75 -8.73
C SER A 250 3.04 -10.01 -7.73
N PHE A 251 3.16 -8.68 -7.64
CA PHE A 251 2.31 -7.84 -6.81
C PHE A 251 1.62 -6.77 -7.66
N VAL A 252 0.43 -6.34 -7.23
CA VAL A 252 -0.34 -5.29 -7.90
C VAL A 252 -0.17 -3.98 -7.13
N VAL A 253 0.26 -2.93 -7.84
CA VAL A 253 0.17 -1.55 -7.37
C VAL A 253 -1.10 -0.96 -7.94
N VAL A 254 -2.00 -0.49 -7.07
CA VAL A 254 -3.21 0.22 -7.52
C VAL A 254 -2.93 1.70 -7.51
N LEU A 255 -3.16 2.32 -8.67
CA LEU A 255 -3.18 3.77 -8.84
C LEU A 255 -4.63 4.22 -8.95
N LEU A 256 -5.10 5.00 -7.98
CA LEU A 256 -6.34 5.75 -8.14
C LEU A 256 -5.98 7.21 -8.38
N ILE A 257 -6.48 7.74 -9.49
CA ILE A 257 -6.45 9.18 -9.78
C ILE A 257 -7.88 9.64 -9.55
N LEU A 258 -8.21 9.99 -8.31
CA LEU A 258 -9.47 10.65 -7.99
C LEU A 258 -9.21 12.16 -7.94
N GLY A 259 -8.91 12.74 -9.10
CA GLY A 259 -8.77 14.18 -9.28
C GLY A 259 -9.98 14.75 -10.00
N ALA A 260 -10.69 15.66 -9.33
CA ALA A 260 -11.62 16.65 -9.88
C ALA A 260 -12.12 16.37 -11.31
N ILE A 261 -13.22 15.61 -11.44
CA ILE A 261 -13.97 15.56 -12.69
C ILE A 261 -14.72 16.89 -12.84
N MET A 262 -14.02 17.91 -13.31
CA MET A 262 -14.60 19.04 -14.02
C MET A 262 -13.79 19.22 -15.30
N LEU A 263 -14.36 18.65 -16.37
CA LEU A 263 -14.13 18.97 -17.78
C LEU A 263 -12.76 18.65 -18.40
N ILE A 264 -12.48 17.37 -18.70
CA ILE A 264 -11.81 17.00 -19.97
C ILE A 264 -12.36 15.65 -20.47
N ALA A 265 -12.84 15.63 -21.71
CA ALA A 265 -13.27 14.44 -22.45
C ALA A 265 -12.12 13.40 -22.62
N PRO A 266 -12.42 12.10 -22.83
CA PRO A 266 -11.40 11.06 -22.82
C PRO A 266 -10.50 11.17 -24.05
N VAL A 267 -9.24 11.56 -23.85
CA VAL A 267 -8.19 11.36 -24.86
C VAL A 267 -7.59 9.98 -24.61
N ALA A 268 -8.02 9.02 -25.42
CA ALA A 268 -7.32 7.75 -25.59
C ALA A 268 -5.91 8.05 -26.13
N ILE A 269 -4.88 7.78 -25.35
CA ILE A 269 -3.49 7.79 -25.82
C ILE A 269 -3.27 6.51 -26.61
N PHE A 270 -3.53 6.56 -27.92
CA PHE A 270 -3.06 5.56 -28.88
C PHE A 270 -1.60 5.86 -29.22
N TRP A 271 -0.68 4.98 -28.82
CA TRP A 271 0.67 4.96 -29.35
C TRP A 271 0.75 3.99 -30.53
N SER A 272 1.08 4.49 -31.72
CA SER A 272 1.17 3.69 -32.94
C SER A 272 2.54 2.99 -33.07
N GLY A 273 2.62 1.75 -32.61
CA GLY A 273 3.64 0.79 -33.05
C GLY A 273 3.14 0.06 -34.30
N ARG A 274 3.63 0.44 -35.49
CA ARG A 274 3.22 -0.12 -36.78
C ARG A 274 3.85 -1.50 -37.00
N GLU A 275 3.20 -2.57 -36.56
CA GLU A 275 3.41 -3.92 -37.09
C GLU A 275 2.20 -4.35 -37.95
N LYS A 276 2.47 -4.73 -39.19
CA LYS A 276 1.46 -5.17 -40.16
C LYS A 276 0.83 -6.50 -39.68
N ARG A 277 -0.45 -6.49 -39.30
CA ARG A 277 -1.28 -7.72 -39.21
C ARG A 277 -2.52 -7.63 -40.11
N LYS A 278 -2.83 -8.77 -40.73
CA LYS A 278 -3.90 -9.00 -41.72
C LYS A 278 -5.31 -8.77 -41.09
N PRO A 279 -6.34 -8.43 -41.90
CA PRO A 279 -7.66 -8.10 -41.37
C PRO A 279 -8.38 -9.32 -40.79
N TYR A 280 -8.89 -9.18 -39.57
CA TYR A 280 -9.77 -10.14 -38.90
C TYR A 280 -11.23 -9.71 -39.06
N VAL A 281 -12.08 -10.66 -39.44
CA VAL A 281 -13.51 -10.48 -39.74
C VAL A 281 -14.33 -10.53 -38.45
N ARG A 282 -15.35 -9.66 -38.38
CA ARG A 282 -16.25 -9.42 -37.25
C ARG A 282 -17.36 -10.48 -37.21
N ASP A 283 -17.48 -11.20 -36.10
CA ASP A 283 -18.75 -11.80 -35.65
C ASP A 283 -18.96 -11.47 -34.17
N GLY A 284 -20.19 -11.08 -33.84
CA GLY A 284 -20.56 -10.39 -32.61
C GLY A 284 -20.78 -11.33 -31.43
N SER A 285 -20.26 -10.94 -30.27
CA SER A 285 -20.96 -11.03 -28.98
C SER A 285 -20.06 -10.50 -27.86
N GLN A 286 -20.69 -9.78 -26.92
CA GLN A 286 -20.25 -9.48 -25.54
C GLN A 286 -19.01 -8.58 -25.39
N ILE A 287 -19.27 -7.30 -25.09
CA ILE A 287 -18.28 -6.38 -24.53
C ILE A 287 -18.10 -6.64 -23.03
N GLY A 288 -16.90 -7.06 -22.66
CA GLY A 288 -16.44 -7.15 -21.27
C GLY A 288 -14.94 -6.91 -21.28
N GLU A 289 -14.52 -5.65 -21.31
CA GLU A 289 -13.10 -5.28 -21.38
C GLU A 289 -12.62 -4.83 -20.00
N THR A 290 -12.08 -5.77 -19.22
CA THR A 290 -11.19 -5.48 -18.09
C THR A 290 -9.80 -5.18 -18.64
N ALA A 291 -9.35 -3.93 -18.53
CA ALA A 291 -7.96 -3.58 -18.81
C ALA A 291 -7.05 -4.20 -17.74
N HIS A 292 -6.35 -5.27 -18.09
CA HIS A 292 -5.26 -5.82 -17.30
C HIS A 292 -3.96 -5.10 -17.70
N ILE A 293 -3.37 -4.33 -16.77
CA ILE A 293 -1.98 -3.88 -16.89
C ILE A 293 -1.11 -4.98 -16.28
N GLU A 294 -0.59 -5.86 -17.13
CA GLU A 294 0.43 -6.85 -16.78
C GLU A 294 1.80 -6.24 -17.10
N LEU A 295 2.61 -5.98 -16.07
CA LEU A 295 4.00 -5.57 -16.26
C LEU A 295 4.79 -6.80 -16.72
N VAL A 296 5.01 -6.91 -18.03
CA VAL A 296 5.92 -7.90 -18.61
C VAL A 296 7.35 -7.50 -18.27
N SER A 297 7.99 -8.29 -17.41
CA SER A 297 9.44 -8.22 -17.13
C SER A 297 10.22 -8.55 -18.42
N SER A 298 11.18 -7.70 -18.78
CA SER A 298 12.02 -7.88 -19.97
C SER A 298 13.15 -8.87 -19.69
N ASP A 299 12.85 -10.16 -19.80
CA ASP A 299 13.85 -11.24 -19.79
C ASP A 299 13.91 -11.92 -21.16
N SER A 300 14.27 -11.16 -22.20
CA SER A 300 14.62 -11.72 -23.52
C SER A 300 15.57 -10.81 -24.30
N ALA A 301 16.64 -10.33 -23.68
CA ALA A 301 17.68 -9.59 -24.40
C ALA A 301 19.10 -9.87 -23.90
N VAL A 302 19.40 -11.11 -23.48
CA VAL A 302 20.79 -11.54 -23.28
C VAL A 302 20.95 -13.01 -23.72
N ARG A 303 21.13 -13.22 -25.03
CA ARG A 303 21.97 -14.27 -25.62
C ARG A 303 21.81 -14.23 -27.14
N GLN A 304 22.78 -13.62 -27.82
CA GLN A 304 23.48 -14.20 -28.97
C GLN A 304 24.43 -13.14 -29.55
N VAL A 305 25.60 -13.00 -28.92
CA VAL A 305 26.82 -12.51 -29.60
C VAL A 305 27.98 -13.33 -29.05
N LYS A 306 28.37 -14.40 -29.77
CA LYS A 306 29.75 -14.91 -29.95
C LYS A 306 29.77 -16.32 -30.55
N GLY A 307 30.66 -16.54 -31.51
CA GLY A 307 31.06 -17.83 -32.11
C GLY A 307 30.91 -17.80 -33.64
N GLU A 308 31.82 -17.16 -34.38
CA GLU A 308 33.08 -17.71 -34.95
C GLU A 308 32.92 -18.27 -36.37
N LYS A 309 33.82 -17.79 -37.26
CA LYS A 309 34.06 -18.28 -38.62
C LYS A 309 34.69 -19.68 -38.58
N ALA A 310 34.35 -20.54 -39.54
CA ALA A 310 35.29 -21.44 -40.21
C ALA A 310 34.66 -22.10 -41.46
N SER A 311 35.52 -22.27 -42.48
CA SER A 311 35.39 -22.90 -43.81
C SER A 311 34.42 -22.30 -44.82
#